data_AF-A0A354ZIN0-F1
#
_entry.id   AF-A0A354ZIN0-F1
#
_cell.length_a   1.000
_cell.length_b   1.000
_cell.length_c   1.000
_cell.angle_alpha   90.00
_cell.angle_beta   90.00
_cell.angle_gamma   90.00
#
_symmetry.space_group_name_H-M   'P 1'
#
loop_
_entity.id
_entity.type
_entity.pdbx_description
1 polymer ?
#
loop_
_entity_poly.entity_id
_entity_poly.type
_entity_poly.pdbx_seq_one_letter_code
_entity_poly.pdbx_strand_id
1 'polypeptide(L)' 'MALDGIELLLVRVAENKVGDTWPRMRNQSERIRIVEIDAPEGKIVQRTDITPAQKRIFSCLLR' A
#
# COMPACT_ATOMS: atom_id res chain seq x y z
N MET A 1 -8.45 -0.83 -17.86
CA MET A 1 -7.08 -0.34 -18.08
C MET A 1 -6.19 -1.57 -18.20
N ALA A 2 -5.76 -1.91 -19.41
CA ALA A 2 -4.86 -3.04 -19.61
C ALA A 2 -3.43 -2.59 -19.30
N LEU A 3 -2.72 -3.37 -18.48
CA LEU A 3 -1.29 -3.21 -18.25
C LEU A 3 -0.55 -3.73 -19.50
N ASP A 4 0.48 -3.02 -19.94
CA ASP A 4 1.37 -3.45 -21.00
C ASP A 4 2.41 -4.47 -20.50
N GLY A 5 3.32 -4.88 -21.37
CA GLY A 5 4.30 -5.92 -21.06
C GLY A 5 5.18 -5.59 -19.85
N ILE A 6 5.55 -4.32 -19.66
CA ILE A 6 6.44 -3.92 -18.57
C ILE A 6 5.66 -3.83 -17.25
N GLU A 7 4.46 -3.26 -17.22
CA GLU A 7 3.73 -3.19 -15.95
C GLU A 7 3.27 -4.57 -15.48
N LEU A 8 2.95 -5.50 -16.40
CA LEU A 8 2.67 -6.88 -16.04
C LEU A 8 3.89 -7.57 -15.40
N LEU A 9 5.11 -7.30 -15.90
CA LEU A 9 6.33 -7.82 -15.30
C LEU A 9 6.57 -7.26 -13.89
N LEU A 10 6.35 -5.95 -13.67
CA LEU A 10 6.47 -5.34 -12.35
C LEU A 10 5.47 -5.93 -11.36
N VAL A 11 4.22 -6.12 -11.79
CA VAL A 11 3.18 -6.77 -10.98
C VAL A 11 3.63 -8.19 -10.60
N ARG A 12 4.13 -8.98 -11.56
CA ARG A 12 4.56 -10.36 -11.29
C ARG A 12 5.77 -10.41 -10.35
N VAL A 13 6.72 -9.49 -10.48
CA VAL A 13 7.86 -9.38 -9.54
C VAL A 13 7.37 -9.08 -8.13
N ALA A 14 6.43 -8.15 -7.97
CA ALA A 14 5.86 -7.81 -6.67
C ALA A 14 5.13 -9.00 -6.04
N GLU A 15 4.30 -9.70 -6.82
CA GLU A 15 3.58 -10.90 -6.36
C GLU A 15 4.54 -11.99 -5.88
N ASN A 16 5.62 -12.25 -6.64
CA ASN A 16 6.63 -13.23 -6.26
C ASN A 16 7.43 -12.83 -5.02
N LYS A 17 7.83 -11.55 -4.89
CA LYS A 17 8.58 -11.06 -3.71
C LYS A 17 7.77 -11.10 -2.42
N VAL A 18 6.47 -10.80 -2.49
CA VAL A 18 5.59 -10.71 -1.33
C VAL A 18 4.90 -12.03 -1.01
N GLY A 19 4.75 -12.91 -2.01
CA GLY A 19 4.01 -14.17 -1.89
C GLY A 19 2.50 -13.92 -1.69
N ASP A 20 1.96 -12.93 -2.38
CA ASP A 20 0.54 -12.56 -2.34
C ASP A 20 0.09 -12.03 -3.71
N THR A 21 -1.22 -11.91 -3.93
CA THR A 21 -1.76 -11.46 -5.23
C THR A 21 -1.83 -9.94 -5.33
N TRP A 22 -1.70 -9.41 -6.54
CA TRP A 22 -1.78 -7.98 -6.81
C TRP A 22 -3.06 -7.32 -6.28
N PRO A 23 -4.27 -7.87 -6.49
CA PRO A 23 -5.49 -7.28 -5.93
C PRO A 23 -5.44 -7.19 -4.41
N ARG A 24 -4.87 -8.19 -3.73
CA ARG A 24 -4.77 -8.20 -2.27
C ARG A 24 -3.78 -7.17 -1.76
N MET A 25 -2.59 -7.09 -2.36
CA MET A 25 -1.59 -6.09 -2.00
C MET A 25 -2.07 -4.66 -2.25
N ARG A 26 -2.73 -4.44 -3.39
CA ARG A 26 -3.37 -3.17 -3.74
C ARG A 26 -4.41 -2.78 -2.70
N ASN A 27 -5.34 -3.67 -2.38
CA ASN A 27 -6.39 -3.41 -1.39
C ASN A 27 -5.80 -3.05 -0.01
N GLN A 28 -4.69 -3.69 0.40
CA GLN A 28 -4.04 -3.33 1.66
C GLN A 28 -3.37 -1.95 1.59
N SER A 29 -2.76 -1.61 0.47
CA SER A 29 -2.09 -0.31 0.28
C SER A 29 -3.10 0.84 0.20
N GLU A 30 -4.23 0.64 -0.49
CA GLU A 30 -5.32 1.63 -0.63
C GLU A 30 -6.06 1.93 0.68
N ARG A 31 -5.88 1.10 1.71
CA ARG A 31 -6.40 1.35 3.07
C ARG A 31 -5.55 2.34 3.85
N ILE A 32 -4.34 2.64 3.41
CA ILE A 32 -3.51 3.68 4.03
C ILE A 32 -4.06 5.03 3.61
N ARG A 33 -4.62 5.77 4.56
CA ARG A 33 -5.24 7.07 4.30
C ARG A 33 -4.65 8.14 5.20
N ILE A 34 -4.69 9.37 4.71
CA ILE A 34 -4.50 10.56 5.53
C ILE A 34 -5.87 10.96 6.06
N VAL A 35 -5.95 11.16 7.37
CA VAL A 35 -7.11 11.66 8.08
C VAL A 35 -6.77 13.08 8.52
N GLU A 36 -7.55 14.03 8.05
CA GLU A 36 -7.52 15.41 8.51
C GLU A 36 -8.61 15.60 9.56
N ILE A 37 -8.23 16.12 10.72
CA ILE A 37 -9.13 16.38 11.84
C ILE A 37 -9.00 17.87 12.16
N ASP A 38 -10.09 18.61 12.00
CA ASP A 38 -10.17 19.98 12.47
C ASP A 38 -10.42 19.95 13.99
N ALA A 39 -9.43 20.41 14.77
CA ALA A 39 -9.50 20.55 16.21
C ALA A 39 -9.59 22.04 16.60
N PRO A 40 -10.09 22.39 17.80
CA PRO A 40 -10.22 23.78 18.23
C PRO A 40 -8.89 24.56 18.20
N GLU A 41 -7.79 23.88 18.50
CA GLU A 41 -6.42 24.40 18.50
C GLU A 41 -5.72 24.36 17.12
N GLY A 42 -6.35 23.80 16.08
CA GLY A 42 -5.81 23.77 14.72
C GLY A 42 -6.10 22.47 13.95
N LYS A 43 -5.40 22.26 12.83
CA LYS A 43 -5.56 21.07 12.00
C LYS A 43 -4.59 19.96 12.40
N ILE A 44 -5.11 18.76 12.63
CA ILE A 44 -4.33 17.55 12.85
C ILE A 44 -4.37 16.73 11.57
N VAL A 45 -3.19 16.40 11.03
CA VAL A 45 -3.05 15.54 9.85
C VAL A 45 -2.39 14.24 10.29
N GLN A 46 -3.15 13.15 10.29
CA GLN A 46 -2.69 11.83 10.75
C GLN A 46 -2.73 10.82 9.61
N ARG A 47 -1.81 9.87 9.58
CA ARG A 47 -1.92 8.67 8.73
C ARG A 47 -2.57 7.55 9.51
N THR A 48 -3.40 6.75 8.86
CA THR A 48 -3.87 5.48 9.43
C THR A 48 -2.69 4.59 9.81
N ASP A 49 -2.80 3.89 10.93
CA ASP A 49 -1.75 2.99 11.39
C ASP A 49 -1.40 1.92 10.35
N ILE A 50 -0.10 1.63 10.24
CA ILE A 50 0.40 0.58 9.35
C ILE A 50 0.17 -0.78 10.01
N THR A 51 -0.74 -1.54 9.43
CA THR A 51 -1.05 -2.91 9.85
C THR A 51 0.13 -3.86 9.64
N PRO A 52 0.21 -5.00 10.37
CA PRO A 52 1.23 -6.01 10.14
C PRO A 52 1.29 -6.52 8.69
N ALA A 53 0.13 -6.65 8.04
CA ALA A 53 0.04 -7.06 6.64
C ALA A 53 0.68 -6.03 5.70
N GLN A 54 0.40 -4.73 5.89
CA GLN A 54 1.03 -3.65 5.12
C GLN A 54 2.54 -3.57 5.39
N LYS A 55 2.96 -3.70 6.66
CA LYS A 55 4.38 -3.72 7.03
C LYS A 55 5.13 -4.86 6.34
N ARG A 56 4.53 -6.05 6.26
CA ARG A 56 5.10 -7.19 5.52
C ARG A 56 5.30 -6.85 4.05
N ILE A 57 4.27 -6.32 3.38
CA ILE A 57 4.33 -5.92 1.97
C ILE A 57 5.50 -4.94 1.74
N PHE A 58 5.58 -3.87 2.53
CA PHE A 58 6.65 -2.87 2.39
C PHE A 58 8.04 -3.44 2.67
N SER A 59 8.17 -4.30 3.68
CA SER A 59 9.45 -4.93 4.01
C SER A 59 9.97 -5.86 2.91
N CYS A 60 9.08 -6.51 2.15
CA CYS A 60 9.45 -7.38 1.04
C CYS A 60 9.86 -6.58 -0.22
N LEU A 61 9.24 -5.42 -0.45
CA LEU A 61 9.45 -4.63 -1.67
C LEU A 61 10.59 -3.60 -1.55
N LEU A 62 10.81 -3.05 -0.36
CA LEU A 62 11.78 -1.96 -0.10
C LEU A 62 13.10 -2.45 0.49
N ARG A 63 13.31 -3.78 0.53
CA ARG A 63 14.59 -4.40 0.85
C ARG A 63 15.37 -4.68 -0.43
#